data_AF-A0A940IGA6-F1
#
_entry.id   AF-A0A940IGA6-F1
#
_cell.length_a   1.000
_cell.length_b   1.000
_cell.length_c   1.000
_cell.angle_alpha   90.00
_cell.angle_beta   90.00
_cell.angle_gamma   90.00
#
_symmetry.space_group_name_H-M   'P 1'
#
loop_
_entity.id
_entity.type
_entity.pdbx_description
1 polymer ?
#
loop_
_entity_poly.entity_id
_entity_poly.type
_entity_poly.pdbx_seq_one_letter_code
_entity_poly.pdbx_strand_id
1 'polypeptide(L)'
;MMDNYIIKEADKTKAALVAILRQLFQMSSTAAPAEIRDCARNELSERLGLDVDSLLEKENFIPLLVSDYHFDDSDLNKFAELLYTVLRADEGKDDVHNLYAKAISAINKWLDDRGQAFSATRHYVLEENSRYF
;
A
#
# COMPACT_ATOMS: atom_id res chain seq x y z
N MET A 1 2.31 -12.82 -29.43
CA MET A 1 1.54 -13.63 -28.45
C MET A 1 2.05 -13.50 -27.01
N MET A 2 2.94 -12.55 -26.67
CA MET A 2 3.43 -12.33 -25.29
C MET A 2 2.65 -11.24 -24.53
N ASP A 3 2.12 -10.23 -25.22
CA ASP A 3 1.41 -9.11 -24.58
C ASP A 3 0.17 -9.56 -23.80
N ASN A 4 -0.52 -10.60 -24.28
CA ASN A 4 -1.74 -11.11 -23.66
C ASN A 4 -1.49 -11.89 -22.35
N TYR A 5 -0.24 -12.32 -22.09
CA TYR A 5 0.14 -13.01 -20.85
C TYR A 5 0.51 -11.98 -19.77
N ILE A 6 1.29 -10.96 -20.14
CA ILE A 6 1.71 -9.88 -19.21
C ILE A 6 0.49 -9.09 -18.72
N ILE A 7 -0.43 -8.74 -19.63
CA ILE A 7 -1.67 -8.05 -19.26
C ILE A 7 -2.51 -8.89 -18.28
N LYS A 8 -2.64 -10.19 -18.54
CA LYS A 8 -3.39 -11.10 -17.65
C LYS A 8 -2.75 -11.26 -16.28
N GLU A 9 -1.43 -11.24 -16.18
CA GLU A 9 -0.73 -11.38 -14.90
C GLU A 9 -0.78 -10.08 -14.09
N ALA A 10 -0.63 -8.93 -14.74
CA ALA A 10 -0.86 -7.62 -14.13
C ALA A 10 -2.30 -7.48 -13.60
N ASP A 11 -3.29 -7.92 -14.37
CA ASP A 11 -4.70 -7.93 -13.96
C ASP A 11 -4.94 -8.82 -12.72
N LYS A 12 -4.21 -9.93 -12.57
CA LYS A 12 -4.29 -10.79 -11.37
C LYS A 12 -3.67 -10.13 -10.15
N THR A 13 -2.49 -9.51 -10.28
CA THR A 13 -1.83 -8.76 -9.20
C THR A 13 -2.73 -7.63 -8.70
N LYS A 14 -3.31 -6.87 -9.62
CA LYS A 14 -4.30 -5.82 -9.32
C LYS A 14 -5.54 -6.38 -8.62
N ALA A 15 -6.09 -7.49 -9.11
CA ALA A 15 -7.25 -8.13 -8.50
C ALA A 15 -6.95 -8.67 -7.10
N ALA A 16 -5.76 -9.23 -6.87
CA ALA A 16 -5.32 -9.70 -5.57
C ALA A 16 -5.18 -8.55 -4.57
N LEU A 17 -4.53 -7.44 -4.95
CA LEU A 17 -4.43 -6.26 -4.09
C LEU A 17 -5.82 -5.71 -3.71
N VAL A 18 -6.74 -5.59 -4.67
CA VAL A 18 -8.12 -5.15 -4.42
C VAL A 18 -8.86 -6.09 -3.48
N ALA A 19 -8.65 -7.41 -3.60
CA ALA A 19 -9.27 -8.40 -2.72
C ALA A 19 -8.75 -8.28 -1.28
N ILE A 20 -7.44 -8.12 -1.10
CA ILE A 20 -6.81 -7.94 0.22
C ILE A 20 -7.35 -6.67 0.88
N LEU A 21 -7.41 -5.56 0.13
CA LEU A 21 -7.96 -4.30 0.61
C LEU A 21 -9.40 -4.43 1.09
N ARG A 22 -10.26 -5.10 0.33
CA ARG A 22 -11.66 -5.34 0.73
C ARG A 22 -11.75 -6.15 2.01
N GLN A 23 -10.91 -7.18 2.16
CA GLN A 23 -10.87 -8.01 3.37
C GLN A 23 -10.45 -7.18 4.59
N LEU A 24 -9.39 -6.38 4.48
CA LEU A 24 -8.91 -5.54 5.57
C LEU A 24 -9.93 -4.45 5.96
N PHE A 25 -10.61 -3.85 4.98
CA PHE A 25 -11.68 -2.88 5.23
C PHE A 25 -12.89 -3.50 5.94
N GLN A 26 -13.20 -4.76 5.64
CA GLN A 26 -14.25 -5.50 6.36
C GLN A 26 -13.82 -5.80 7.80
N MET A 27 -12.56 -6.19 7.99
CA MET A 27 -11.99 -6.45 9.31
C MET A 27 -11.89 -5.19 10.16
N SER A 28 -11.66 -4.01 9.59
CA SER A 28 -11.50 -2.76 10.35
C SER A 28 -12.70 -2.34 11.20
N SER A 29 -13.86 -2.96 11.00
CA SER A 29 -15.07 -2.72 11.81
C SER A 29 -15.19 -3.67 13.02
N THR A 30 -14.38 -4.73 13.10
CA THR A 30 -14.59 -5.85 14.04
C THR A 30 -13.31 -6.42 14.66
N ALA A 31 -12.17 -6.29 13.98
CA ALA A 31 -10.90 -6.86 14.40
C ALA A 31 -10.03 -5.83 15.15
N ALA A 32 -9.17 -6.32 16.03
CA ALA A 32 -8.16 -5.49 16.66
C ALA A 32 -7.14 -5.01 15.62
N PRO A 33 -6.52 -3.83 15.80
CA PRO A 33 -5.59 -3.32 14.81
C PRO A 33 -4.44 -4.30 14.52
N ALA A 34 -3.84 -4.92 15.55
CA ALA A 34 -2.81 -5.95 15.38
C ALA A 34 -3.24 -7.14 14.48
N GLU A 35 -4.51 -7.57 14.53
CA GLU A 35 -5.03 -8.65 13.67
C GLU A 35 -5.15 -8.21 12.20
N ILE A 36 -5.51 -6.94 11.98
CA ILE A 36 -5.55 -6.34 10.64
C ILE A 36 -4.13 -6.25 10.07
N ARG A 37 -3.15 -5.86 10.89
CA ARG A 37 -1.72 -5.82 10.51
C ARG A 37 -1.20 -7.19 10.11
N ASP A 38 -1.41 -8.20 10.95
CA ASP A 38 -0.91 -9.55 10.70
C ASP A 38 -1.58 -10.16 9.46
N CYS A 39 -2.89 -9.93 9.29
CA CYS A 39 -3.61 -10.32 8.08
C CYS A 39 -3.06 -9.62 6.83
N ALA A 40 -2.80 -8.31 6.90
CA ALA A 40 -2.26 -7.57 5.75
C ALA A 40 -0.88 -8.09 5.35
N ARG A 41 0.02 -8.30 6.31
CA ARG A 41 1.37 -8.84 6.06
C ARG A 41 1.31 -10.24 5.44
N ASN A 42 0.51 -11.13 6.01
CA ASN A 42 0.37 -12.50 5.51
C ASN A 42 -0.23 -12.54 4.11
N GLU A 43 -1.33 -11.83 3.87
CA GLU A 43 -2.01 -11.83 2.57
C GLU A 43 -1.13 -11.21 1.47
N LEU A 44 -0.40 -10.14 1.76
CA LEU A 44 0.54 -9.52 0.81
C LEU A 44 1.69 -10.47 0.47
N SER A 45 2.26 -11.13 1.48
CA SER A 45 3.34 -12.11 1.29
C SER A 45 2.85 -13.34 0.52
N GLU A 46 1.72 -13.93 0.91
CA GLU A 46 1.23 -15.19 0.33
C GLU A 46 0.67 -15.02 -1.08
N ARG A 47 -0.06 -13.93 -1.35
CA ARG A 47 -0.79 -13.78 -2.62
C ARG A 47 -0.01 -13.03 -3.67
N LEU A 48 0.93 -12.17 -3.25
CA LEU A 48 1.75 -11.38 -4.15
C LEU A 48 3.24 -11.77 -4.10
N GLY A 49 3.64 -12.68 -3.21
CA GLY A 49 5.05 -13.05 -3.02
C GLY A 49 5.90 -11.86 -2.59
N LEU A 50 5.27 -10.82 -2.05
CA LEU A 50 5.87 -9.50 -1.87
C LEU A 50 6.18 -9.29 -0.40
N ASP A 51 7.47 -9.29 -0.08
CA ASP A 51 7.93 -8.79 1.21
C ASP A 51 7.89 -7.27 1.20
N VAL A 52 6.87 -6.72 1.88
CA VAL A 52 6.57 -5.29 1.89
C VAL A 52 7.72 -4.51 2.52
N ASP A 53 8.31 -5.02 3.60
CA ASP A 53 9.36 -4.30 4.32
C ASP A 53 10.60 -4.15 3.40
N SER A 54 11.05 -5.26 2.80
CA SER A 54 12.15 -5.25 1.82
C SER A 54 11.86 -4.43 0.55
N LEU A 55 10.60 -4.33 0.11
CA LEU A 55 10.23 -3.47 -1.00
C LEU A 55 10.38 -2.00 -0.61
N LEU A 56 9.84 -1.60 0.54
CA LEU A 56 9.78 -0.21 0.99
C LEU A 56 11.15 0.34 1.37
N GLU A 57 12.11 -0.52 1.74
CA GLU A 57 13.51 -0.13 1.95
C GLU A 57 14.22 0.34 0.67
N LYS A 58 13.69 0.01 -0.51
CA LYS A 58 14.30 0.41 -1.79
C LYS A 58 13.98 1.87 -2.09
N GLU A 59 15.01 2.69 -2.31
CA GLU A 59 14.83 4.10 -2.71
C GLU A 59 13.99 4.27 -4.00
N ASN A 60 13.98 3.26 -4.88
CA ASN A 60 13.27 3.26 -6.15
C ASN A 60 11.98 2.40 -6.13
N PHE A 61 11.38 2.15 -4.97
CA PHE A 61 10.21 1.25 -4.88
C PHE A 61 9.02 1.72 -5.72
N ILE A 62 8.74 3.02 -5.82
CA ILE A 62 7.63 3.54 -6.64
C ILE A 62 7.87 3.30 -8.14
N PRO A 63 9.03 3.68 -8.73
CA PRO A 63 9.37 3.30 -10.11
C PRO A 63 9.27 1.79 -10.39
N LEU A 64 9.66 0.95 -9.43
CA LEU A 64 9.59 -0.50 -9.53
C LEU A 64 8.14 -1.01 -9.52
N LEU A 65 7.28 -0.47 -8.64
CA LEU A 65 5.84 -0.75 -8.66
C LEU A 65 5.18 -0.39 -10.00
N VAL A 66 5.55 0.74 -10.60
CA VAL A 66 5.00 1.19 -11.88
C VAL A 66 5.55 0.37 -13.07
N SER A 67 6.86 0.09 -13.08
CA SER A 67 7.51 -0.52 -14.24
C SER A 67 7.40 -2.04 -14.25
N ASP A 68 7.64 -2.67 -13.10
CA ASP A 68 7.77 -4.13 -12.99
C ASP A 68 6.47 -4.78 -12.53
N TYR A 69 5.66 -4.07 -11.74
CA TYR A 69 4.36 -4.54 -11.26
C TYR A 69 3.18 -3.86 -11.98
N HIS A 70 3.46 -2.95 -12.92
CA HIS A 70 2.47 -2.28 -13.75
C HIS A 70 1.38 -1.52 -12.95
N PHE A 71 1.74 -0.98 -11.78
CA PHE A 71 0.81 -0.17 -11.00
C PHE A 71 0.50 1.13 -11.73
N ASP A 72 -0.79 1.40 -11.92
CA ASP A 72 -1.28 2.71 -12.29
C ASP A 72 -1.45 3.62 -11.05
N ASP A 73 -1.79 4.89 -11.28
CA ASP A 73 -2.00 5.86 -10.20
C ASP A 73 -3.11 5.44 -9.22
N SER A 74 -4.13 4.69 -9.68
CA SER A 74 -5.20 4.17 -8.82
C SER A 74 -4.70 3.04 -7.93
N ASP A 75 -3.83 2.19 -8.47
CA ASP A 75 -3.23 1.07 -7.75
C ASP A 75 -2.21 1.56 -6.71
N LEU A 76 -1.42 2.58 -7.04
CA LEU A 76 -0.57 3.28 -6.06
C LEU A 76 -1.39 3.91 -4.93
N ASN A 77 -2.54 4.52 -5.25
CA ASN A 77 -3.41 5.11 -4.22
C ASN A 77 -3.96 4.05 -3.26
N LYS A 78 -4.46 2.93 -3.83
CA LYS A 78 -4.93 1.76 -3.05
C LYS A 78 -3.81 1.15 -2.21
N PHE A 79 -2.61 1.08 -2.75
CA PHE A 79 -1.45 0.59 -2.02
C PHE A 79 -1.07 1.52 -0.86
N ALA A 80 -1.14 2.84 -1.02
CA ALA A 80 -0.96 3.77 0.09
C ALA A 80 -2.03 3.59 1.19
N GLU A 81 -3.30 3.36 0.82
CA GLU A 81 -4.37 3.07 1.79
C GLU A 81 -4.13 1.76 2.56
N LEU A 82 -3.55 0.75 1.89
CA LEU A 82 -3.13 -0.49 2.52
C LEU A 82 -2.03 -0.25 3.55
N LEU A 83 -0.93 0.40 3.12
CA LEU A 83 0.19 0.72 4.01
C LEU A 83 -0.27 1.53 5.21
N TYR A 84 -1.21 2.46 5.01
CA TYR A 84 -1.78 3.23 6.10
C TYR A 84 -2.61 2.37 7.07
N THR A 85 -3.37 1.41 6.56
CA THR A 85 -4.12 0.46 7.40
C THR A 85 -3.17 -0.35 8.29
N VAL A 86 -2.02 -0.77 7.73
CA VAL A 86 -0.95 -1.46 8.48
C VAL A 86 -0.31 -0.52 9.51
N LEU A 87 0.01 0.71 9.12
CA LEU A 87 0.62 1.72 9.98
C LEU A 87 -0.27 2.09 11.17
N ARG A 88 -1.56 2.34 10.93
CA ARG A 88 -2.55 2.68 11.97
C ARG A 88 -2.75 1.53 12.96
N ALA A 89 -2.52 0.31 12.50
CA ALA A 89 -2.58 -0.86 13.33
C ALA A 89 -1.33 -1.11 14.18
N ASP A 90 -0.26 -0.38 13.90
CA ASP A 90 0.95 -0.43 14.69
C ASP A 90 0.90 0.57 15.83
N GLU A 91 0.80 0.07 17.07
CA GLU A 91 0.93 0.90 18.27
C GLU A 91 2.40 1.25 18.57
N GLY A 92 3.36 0.64 17.87
CA GLY A 92 4.79 0.93 17.95
C GLY A 92 5.17 2.22 17.20
N LYS A 93 6.19 2.91 17.71
CA LYS A 93 6.90 4.00 17.00
C LYS A 93 8.31 3.56 16.59
N ASP A 94 8.41 2.33 16.11
CA ASP A 94 9.66 1.69 15.75
C ASP A 94 10.07 2.00 14.30
N ASP A 95 11.19 1.41 13.86
CA ASP A 95 11.74 1.65 12.52
C ASP A 95 10.78 1.22 11.41
N VAL A 96 9.93 0.22 11.67
CA VAL A 96 8.92 -0.26 10.72
C VAL A 96 7.79 0.76 10.59
N HIS A 97 7.29 1.32 11.70
CA HIS A 97 6.33 2.43 11.66
C HIS A 97 6.86 3.60 10.80
N ASN A 98 8.12 3.99 11.01
CA ASN A 98 8.76 5.08 10.26
C ASN A 98 8.91 4.75 8.77
N LEU A 99 9.22 3.50 8.42
CA LEU A 99 9.34 3.04 7.04
C LEU A 99 8.02 3.19 6.29
N TYR A 100 6.91 2.74 6.89
CA TYR A 100 5.58 2.79 6.28
C TYR A 100 5.09 4.23 6.14
N ALA A 101 5.27 5.07 7.17
CA ALA A 101 4.92 6.50 7.12
C ALA A 101 5.67 7.23 5.99
N LYS A 102 6.97 6.95 5.81
CA LYS A 102 7.78 7.50 4.71
C LYS A 102 7.29 7.02 3.34
N ALA A 103 7.00 5.72 3.20
CA ALA A 103 6.51 5.15 1.95
C ALA A 103 5.17 5.75 1.52
N ILE A 104 4.22 5.87 2.46
CA ILE A 104 2.92 6.51 2.24
C ILE A 104 3.11 7.96 1.77
N SER A 105 3.98 8.71 2.45
CA SER A 105 4.28 10.10 2.09
C SER A 105 4.91 10.21 0.69
N ALA A 106 5.83 9.31 0.35
CA ALA A 106 6.46 9.27 -0.97
C ALA A 106 5.45 8.94 -2.09
N ILE A 107 4.55 7.98 -1.86
CA ILE A 107 3.48 7.64 -2.82
C ILE A 107 2.53 8.83 -3.02
N ASN A 108 2.11 9.48 -1.94
CA ASN A 108 1.23 10.64 -2.03
C ASN A 108 1.89 11.78 -2.80
N LYS A 109 3.16 12.10 -2.51
CA LYS A 109 3.91 13.10 -3.26
C LYS A 109 4.01 12.76 -4.75
N TRP A 110 4.33 11.51 -5.09
CA TRP A 110 4.39 11.06 -6.48
C TRP A 110 3.07 11.25 -7.22
N LEU A 111 1.94 11.01 -6.54
CA LEU A 111 0.61 11.15 -7.12
C LEU A 111 0.18 12.62 -7.22
N ASP A 112 0.58 13.45 -6.25
CA ASP A 112 0.35 14.90 -6.26
C ASP A 112 1.12 15.59 -7.40
N ASP A 113 2.39 15.22 -7.60
CA ASP A 113 3.24 15.71 -8.70
C ASP A 113 2.64 15.37 -10.09
N ARG A 114 1.75 14.38 -10.16
CA ARG A 114 1.04 13.94 -11.37
C ARG A 114 -0.38 14.52 -11.50
N GLY A 115 -0.80 15.38 -10.58
CA GLY A 115 -2.10 16.06 -10.62
C GLY A 115 -3.30 15.16 -10.30
N GLN A 116 -3.08 14.04 -9.62
CA GLN A 116 -4.17 13.18 -9.16
C GLN A 116 -4.98 13.87 -8.05
N ALA A 117 -6.31 13.81 -8.13
CA ALA A 117 -7.17 14.40 -7.12
C ALA A 117 -6.97 13.72 -5.76
N PHE A 118 -6.88 14.51 -4.68
CA PHE A 118 -6.80 14.02 -3.31
C PHE A 118 -8.02 13.14 -2.98
N SER A 119 -7.81 11.88 -2.60
CA SER A 119 -8.89 11.08 -2.00
C SER A 119 -9.13 11.56 -0.56
N ALA A 120 -10.37 11.43 -0.06
CA ALA A 120 -10.68 11.76 1.34
C ALA A 120 -9.82 10.97 2.34
N THR A 121 -9.41 9.75 1.96
CA THR A 121 -8.45 8.92 2.70
C THR A 121 -7.10 9.64 2.81
N ARG A 122 -6.59 10.24 1.73
CA ARG A 122 -5.31 10.98 1.72
C ARG A 122 -5.27 12.14 2.71
N HIS A 123 -6.39 12.84 2.90
CA HIS A 123 -6.49 13.93 3.88
C HIS A 123 -6.29 13.41 5.32
N TYR A 124 -6.95 12.31 5.69
CA TYR A 124 -6.85 11.71 7.02
C TYR A 124 -5.45 11.15 7.28
N VAL A 125 -4.87 10.50 6.26
CA VAL A 125 -3.51 9.94 6.30
C VAL A 125 -2.45 11.02 6.47
N LEU A 126 -2.55 12.16 5.78
CA LEU A 126 -1.59 13.25 5.90
C LEU A 126 -1.75 14.03 7.21
N GLU A 127 -2.98 14.21 7.68
CA GLU A 127 -3.25 14.87 8.96
C GLU A 127 -2.73 14.04 10.15
N GLU A 128 -2.87 12.71 10.12
CA GLU A 128 -2.22 11.84 11.12
C GLU A 128 -0.70 11.79 10.94
N ASN A 129 -0.16 11.66 9.72
CA ASN A 129 1.29 11.64 9.48
C ASN A 129 1.98 12.93 9.93
N SER A 130 1.32 14.09 9.80
CA SER A 130 1.85 15.37 10.31
C SER A 130 2.01 15.43 11.84
N ARG A 131 1.45 14.48 12.58
CA ARG A 131 1.66 14.34 14.03
C ARG A 131 2.89 13.52 14.38
N TYR A 132 3.48 12.84 13.40
CA TYR A 132 4.66 11.99 13.54
C TYR A 132 5.94 12.62 12.97
N PHE A 133 5.86 13.81 12.37
CA PHE A 133 6.99 14.61 11.87
C PHE A 133 7.02 16.02 12.47
#